data_AF-A0A0E3P754-F1
#
_entry.id   AF-A0A0E3P754-F1
#
_cell.length_a   1.000
_cell.length_b   1.000
_cell.length_c   1.000
_cell.angle_alpha   90.00
_cell.angle_beta   90.00
_cell.angle_gamma   90.00
#
_symmetry.space_group_name_H-M   'P 1'
#
loop_
_entity.id
_entity.type
_entity.pdbx_description
1 polymer ?
#
loop_
_entity_poly.entity_id
_entity_poly.type
_entity_poly.pdbx_seq_one_letter_code
_entity_poly.pdbx_strand_id
1 'polypeptide(L)'
;MIGTIDIYANKTLGNSFNDIAFDPETYKVAEAMKKSKEIAKNEYPDGEIKSTKMVVYSYPSIGAMTIIKDKVTGVKHRIFVDAYTLEEVEDKPATETEPGVWSMYEMKWENGVEENLKEWEKSDQLTKSIEQAAANKGVNINAAVTEENIEKLSADAVTPKASGITLPVTKRGQENDVYCGCACCQTIGEYICDIYRTQDYIYDFQEWHDHNNLSGGLSISDAVGYCYYTQQQGGLGQRGTDDDYTLSSMDAVGEINNNRPFMSLIKGHFRLCYGYLSSGSLVYMYIIDPKPVGSGSYTIERCGANNEVARIYVRPS
;
A
#
# COMPACT_ATOMS: atom_id res chain seq x y z
N MET A 1 -1.04 -19.42 -3.91
CA MET A 1 -0.90 -18.21 -4.74
C MET A 1 0.58 -17.85 -4.74
N ILE A 2 1.17 -17.46 -5.87
CA ILE A 2 2.62 -17.19 -5.99
C ILE A 2 2.92 -15.68 -6.03
N GLY A 3 1.94 -14.87 -6.47
CA GLY A 3 2.02 -13.41 -6.44
C GLY A 3 0.71 -12.77 -6.89
N THR A 4 0.60 -11.45 -6.70
CA THR A 4 -0.45 -10.59 -7.24
C THR A 4 0.16 -9.43 -8.00
N ILE A 5 -0.54 -8.95 -9.03
CA ILE A 5 -0.18 -7.74 -9.77
C ILE A 5 -1.46 -6.91 -9.85
N ASP A 6 -1.45 -5.72 -9.25
CA ASP A 6 -2.61 -4.83 -9.27
C ASP A 6 -2.42 -3.73 -10.31
N ILE A 7 -3.44 -3.58 -11.17
CA ILE A 7 -3.41 -2.66 -12.31
C ILE A 7 -4.68 -1.79 -12.32
N TYR A 8 -4.53 -0.46 -12.36
CA TYR A 8 -5.62 0.45 -12.65
C TYR A 8 -5.93 0.47 -14.15
N ALA A 9 -7.17 0.14 -14.48
CA ALA A 9 -7.72 0.33 -15.82
C ALA A 9 -8.36 1.72 -15.99
N ASN A 10 -7.75 2.78 -15.45
CA ASN A 10 -8.28 4.15 -15.59
C ASN A 10 -7.19 5.22 -15.72
N LYS A 11 -7.15 5.86 -16.89
CA LYS A 11 -6.22 6.96 -17.22
C LYS A 11 -6.28 8.18 -16.31
N THR A 12 -7.38 8.41 -15.62
CA THR A 12 -7.54 9.55 -14.69
C THR A 12 -6.95 9.29 -13.31
N LEU A 13 -6.57 8.04 -13.02
CA LEU A 13 -5.91 7.64 -11.77
C LEU A 13 -4.38 7.60 -11.88
N GLY A 14 -3.81 7.97 -13.04
CA GLY A 14 -2.36 8.09 -13.20
C GLY A 14 -1.74 6.86 -13.84
N ASN A 15 -0.72 6.29 -13.23
CA ASN A 15 -0.07 5.05 -13.68
C ASN A 15 -1.05 3.86 -13.68
N SER A 16 -0.93 3.01 -14.70
CA SER A 16 -1.71 1.76 -14.78
C SER A 16 -1.22 0.71 -13.80
N PHE A 17 0.06 0.70 -13.44
CA PHE A 17 0.67 -0.27 -12.53
C PHE A 17 0.61 0.21 -11.08
N ASN A 18 0.06 -0.56 -10.15
CA ASN A 18 -0.08 -0.13 -8.75
C ASN A 18 0.91 -0.82 -7.85
N ASP A 19 0.86 -2.14 -7.86
CA ASP A 19 1.80 -2.96 -7.10
C ASP A 19 2.00 -4.36 -7.69
N ILE A 20 3.10 -4.97 -7.26
CA ILE A 20 3.34 -6.42 -7.32
C ILE A 20 3.57 -6.89 -5.90
N ALA A 21 2.85 -7.92 -5.47
CA ALA A 21 3.16 -8.64 -4.25
C ALA A 21 3.65 -10.05 -4.54
N PHE A 22 4.68 -10.48 -3.82
CA PHE A 22 5.23 -11.84 -3.91
C PHE A 22 4.83 -12.64 -2.68
N ASP A 23 4.42 -13.89 -2.89
CA ASP A 23 3.93 -14.80 -1.85
C ASP A 23 2.90 -14.16 -0.89
N PRO A 24 1.88 -13.45 -1.40
CA PRO A 24 0.90 -12.80 -0.54
C PRO A 24 0.06 -13.84 0.20
N GLU A 25 -0.39 -13.46 1.40
CA GLU A 25 -1.39 -14.24 2.11
C GLU A 25 -2.63 -14.44 1.24
N THR A 26 -3.20 -15.65 1.28
CA THR A 26 -4.28 -15.99 0.36
C THR A 26 -5.61 -15.45 0.84
N TYR A 27 -6.27 -14.67 -0.04
CA TYR A 27 -7.63 -14.20 0.19
C TYR A 27 -8.60 -15.36 0.44
N LYS A 28 -9.43 -15.25 1.47
CA LYS A 28 -10.53 -16.17 1.74
C LYS A 28 -11.76 -15.81 0.90
N VAL A 29 -11.59 -15.72 -0.42
CA VAL A 29 -12.57 -15.15 -1.37
C VAL A 29 -13.96 -15.78 -1.22
N ALA A 30 -14.03 -17.11 -1.25
CA ALA A 30 -15.31 -17.82 -1.20
C ALA A 30 -16.03 -17.59 0.14
N GLU A 31 -15.27 -17.56 1.25
CA GLU A 31 -15.79 -17.36 2.60
C GLU A 31 -16.25 -15.92 2.80
N ALA A 32 -15.45 -14.93 2.40
CA ALA A 32 -15.80 -13.52 2.48
C ALA A 32 -17.04 -13.20 1.64
N MET A 33 -17.12 -13.69 0.40
CA MET A 33 -18.31 -13.51 -0.45
C MET A 33 -19.55 -14.19 0.12
N LYS A 34 -19.40 -15.39 0.72
CA LYS A 34 -20.50 -16.10 1.36
C LYS A 34 -21.00 -15.33 2.57
N LYS A 35 -20.11 -14.93 3.48
CA LYS A 35 -20.44 -14.19 4.70
C LYS A 35 -21.07 -12.84 4.38
N SER A 36 -20.55 -12.10 3.40
CA SER A 36 -21.14 -10.83 2.93
C SER A 36 -22.58 -11.01 2.44
N LYS A 37 -22.89 -12.11 1.73
CA LYS A 37 -24.27 -12.41 1.30
C LYS A 37 -25.17 -12.84 2.47
N GLU A 38 -24.62 -13.52 3.46
CA GLU A 38 -25.36 -13.94 4.67
C GLU A 38 -25.76 -12.72 5.50
N ILE A 39 -24.83 -11.81 5.80
CA ILE A 39 -25.11 -10.54 6.48
C ILE A 39 -26.15 -9.73 5.71
N ALA A 40 -25.96 -9.57 4.40
CA ALA A 40 -26.91 -8.88 3.53
C ALA A 40 -28.36 -9.42 3.61
N LYS A 41 -28.53 -10.75 3.68
CA LYS A 41 -29.86 -11.39 3.80
C LYS A 41 -30.46 -11.24 5.19
N ASN A 42 -29.62 -11.18 6.22
CA ASN A 42 -30.08 -11.02 7.60
C ASN A 42 -30.52 -9.58 7.87
N GLU A 43 -29.76 -8.60 7.40
CA GLU A 43 -30.06 -7.17 7.59
C GLU A 43 -31.14 -6.65 6.65
N TYR A 44 -31.17 -7.16 5.41
CA TYR A 44 -32.10 -6.73 4.37
C TYR A 44 -32.87 -7.93 3.79
N PRO A 45 -33.73 -8.60 4.58
CA PRO A 45 -34.41 -9.85 4.16
C PRO A 45 -35.30 -9.66 2.93
N ASP A 46 -35.91 -8.49 2.78
CA ASP A 46 -36.76 -8.17 1.62
C ASP A 46 -35.98 -7.59 0.43
N GLY A 47 -34.72 -7.21 0.65
CA GLY A 47 -33.84 -6.60 -0.33
C GLY A 47 -33.45 -7.56 -1.45
N GLU A 48 -33.18 -7.00 -2.63
CA GLU A 48 -32.66 -7.77 -3.77
C GLU A 48 -31.14 -7.59 -3.88
N ILE A 49 -30.39 -8.69 -3.76
CA ILE A 49 -28.95 -8.68 -4.01
C ILE A 49 -28.71 -8.44 -5.51
N LYS A 50 -28.06 -7.32 -5.81
CA LYS A 50 -27.71 -6.93 -7.19
C LYS A 50 -26.36 -7.47 -7.64
N SER A 51 -25.40 -7.51 -6.74
CA SER A 51 -24.07 -8.06 -7.03
C SER A 51 -23.31 -8.38 -5.75
N THR A 52 -22.36 -9.31 -5.85
CA THR A 52 -21.33 -9.55 -4.84
C THR A 52 -20.00 -9.68 -5.58
N LYS A 53 -18.98 -8.91 -5.20
CA LYS A 53 -17.67 -8.88 -5.86
C LYS A 53 -16.56 -8.58 -4.86
N MET A 54 -15.34 -9.01 -5.16
CA MET A 54 -14.16 -8.55 -4.45
C MET A 54 -13.87 -7.10 -4.83
N VAL A 55 -13.49 -6.30 -3.84
CA VAL A 55 -13.11 -4.89 -4.01
C VAL A 55 -11.96 -4.54 -3.07
N VAL A 56 -11.18 -3.55 -3.47
CA VAL A 56 -10.36 -2.77 -2.53
C VAL A 56 -11.30 -1.77 -1.87
N TYR A 57 -11.62 -1.96 -0.59
CA TYR A 57 -12.56 -1.09 0.13
C TYR A 57 -11.86 0.07 0.85
N SER A 58 -10.56 -0.05 1.10
CA SER A 58 -9.70 1.01 1.64
C SER A 58 -8.25 0.60 1.40
N TYR A 59 -7.64 1.05 0.29
CA TYR A 59 -6.31 0.56 -0.14
C TYR A 59 -5.32 0.56 1.03
N PRO A 60 -4.63 -0.57 1.30
CA PRO A 60 -4.55 -1.81 0.50
C PRO A 60 -5.57 -2.89 0.91
N SER A 61 -6.55 -2.56 1.74
CA SER A 61 -7.50 -3.52 2.32
C SER A 61 -8.50 -4.02 1.27
N ILE A 62 -8.63 -5.35 1.18
CA ILE A 62 -9.43 -6.07 0.18
C ILE A 62 -10.54 -6.84 0.89
N GLY A 63 -11.74 -6.81 0.33
CA GLY A 63 -12.92 -7.45 0.91
C GLY A 63 -14.00 -7.79 -0.11
N ALA A 64 -14.99 -8.56 0.31
CA ALA A 64 -16.19 -8.82 -0.47
C ALA A 64 -17.23 -7.72 -0.22
N MET A 65 -17.72 -7.09 -1.28
CA MET A 65 -18.83 -6.14 -1.23
C MET A 65 -20.08 -6.76 -1.85
N THR A 66 -21.17 -6.85 -1.07
CA THR A 66 -22.52 -7.16 -1.56
C THR A 66 -23.32 -5.88 -1.68
N ILE A 67 -23.93 -5.64 -2.84
CA ILE A 67 -24.86 -4.52 -3.06
C ILE A 67 -26.29 -5.04 -3.00
N ILE A 68 -27.09 -4.47 -2.11
CA ILE A 68 -28.51 -4.77 -1.93
C ILE A 68 -29.33 -3.58 -2.38
N LYS A 69 -30.43 -3.82 -3.11
CA LYS A 69 -31.42 -2.80 -3.44
C LYS A 69 -32.70 -3.09 -2.66
N ASP A 70 -33.13 -2.15 -1.83
CA ASP A 70 -34.43 -2.19 -1.19
C ASP A 70 -35.54 -2.14 -2.27
N LYS A 71 -36.51 -3.05 -2.20
CA LYS A 71 -37.57 -3.17 -3.21
C LYS A 71 -38.66 -2.10 -3.07
N VAL A 72 -38.84 -1.54 -1.88
CA VAL A 72 -39.86 -0.54 -1.56
C VAL A 72 -39.32 0.86 -1.84
N THR A 73 -38.15 1.20 -1.29
CA THR A 73 -37.56 2.55 -1.40
C THR A 73 -36.68 2.70 -2.62
N GLY A 74 -36.14 1.59 -3.15
CA GLY A 74 -35.16 1.60 -4.23
C GLY A 74 -33.75 1.98 -3.79
N VAL A 75 -33.53 2.28 -2.50
CA VAL A 75 -32.23 2.64 -1.92
C VAL A 75 -31.27 1.47 -2.03
N LYS A 76 -29.98 1.77 -2.25
CA LYS A 76 -28.91 0.77 -2.30
C LYS A 76 -28.10 0.78 -1.01
N HIS A 77 -27.89 -0.40 -0.46
CA HIS A 77 -27.03 -0.64 0.70
C HIS A 77 -25.82 -1.47 0.26
N ARG A 78 -24.70 -1.33 0.97
CA ARG A 78 -23.49 -2.11 0.73
C ARG A 78 -23.08 -2.78 2.03
N ILE A 79 -22.68 -4.04 1.93
CA ILE A 79 -22.11 -4.81 3.03
C ILE A 79 -20.70 -5.23 2.65
N PHE A 80 -19.74 -4.95 3.51
CA PHE A 80 -18.33 -5.26 3.31
C PHE A 80 -17.87 -6.32 4.32
N VAL A 81 -17.11 -7.29 3.84
CA VAL A 81 -16.46 -8.31 4.68
C VAL A 81 -15.00 -8.41 4.27
N ASP A 82 -14.08 -8.25 5.22
CA ASP A 82 -12.64 -8.32 4.96
C ASP A 82 -12.23 -9.70 4.43
N ALA A 83 -11.33 -9.73 3.44
CA ALA A 83 -10.94 -10.95 2.75
C ALA A 83 -10.00 -11.84 3.56
N TYR A 84 -9.40 -11.33 4.63
CA TYR A 84 -8.45 -12.04 5.48
C TYR A 84 -9.07 -12.42 6.83
N THR A 85 -9.61 -11.45 7.55
CA THR A 85 -10.19 -11.66 8.90
C THR A 85 -11.60 -12.23 8.83
N LEU A 86 -12.29 -12.04 7.69
CA LEU A 86 -13.72 -12.31 7.52
C LEU A 86 -14.61 -11.44 8.41
N GLU A 87 -14.09 -10.39 9.03
CA GLU A 87 -14.89 -9.48 9.85
C GLU A 87 -15.72 -8.54 8.97
N GLU A 88 -16.86 -8.11 9.51
CA GLU A 88 -17.67 -7.10 8.86
C GLU A 88 -16.98 -5.75 8.95
N VAL A 89 -16.96 -5.01 7.85
CA VAL A 89 -16.41 -3.66 7.78
C VAL A 89 -17.58 -2.69 7.65
N GLU A 90 -17.64 -1.74 8.58
CA GLU A 90 -18.67 -0.71 8.59
C GLU A 90 -18.63 0.14 7.31
N ASP A 91 -19.76 0.30 6.63
CA ASP A 91 -19.90 1.15 5.44
C ASP A 91 -19.98 2.64 5.82
N LYS A 92 -18.85 3.20 6.28
CA LYS A 92 -18.69 4.63 6.58
C LYS A 92 -17.61 5.28 5.71
N PRO A 93 -17.76 6.55 5.30
CA PRO A 93 -16.72 7.24 4.55
C PRO A 93 -15.46 7.43 5.40
N ALA A 94 -14.28 7.39 4.77
CA ALA A 94 -13.03 7.73 5.45
C ALA A 94 -12.91 9.23 5.71
N THR A 95 -12.58 9.62 6.93
CA THR A 95 -12.31 11.02 7.29
C THR A 95 -10.79 11.29 7.29
N GLU A 96 -10.35 12.46 7.73
CA GLU A 96 -8.91 12.74 7.89
C GLU A 96 -8.29 11.90 9.02
N THR A 97 -9.08 11.60 10.05
CA THR A 97 -8.60 10.97 11.29
C THR A 97 -9.12 9.56 11.49
N GLU A 98 -10.15 9.13 10.75
CA GLU A 98 -10.74 7.80 10.89
C GLU A 98 -10.67 7.01 9.58
N PRO A 99 -10.25 5.73 9.66
CA PRO A 99 -10.36 4.82 8.54
C PRO A 99 -11.84 4.55 8.24
N GLY A 100 -12.15 4.37 6.96
CA GLY A 100 -13.48 4.03 6.48
C GLY A 100 -13.41 3.35 5.13
N VAL A 101 -14.56 3.07 4.53
CA VAL A 101 -14.67 2.61 3.15
C VAL A 101 -14.51 3.81 2.23
N TRP A 102 -13.56 3.70 1.29
CA TRP A 102 -13.35 4.70 0.26
C TRP A 102 -12.88 4.05 -1.04
N SER A 103 -13.15 4.73 -2.15
CA SER A 103 -12.58 4.36 -3.44
C SER A 103 -11.46 5.32 -3.83
N MET A 104 -10.47 4.84 -4.58
CA MET A 104 -9.41 5.72 -5.09
C MET A 104 -9.93 6.83 -6.01
N TYR A 105 -11.16 6.70 -6.53
CA TYR A 105 -11.84 7.78 -7.24
C TYR A 105 -12.25 8.93 -6.33
N GLU A 106 -12.60 8.65 -5.08
CA GLU A 106 -12.99 9.67 -4.08
C GLU A 106 -11.79 10.45 -3.57
N MET A 107 -10.57 9.92 -3.72
CA MET A 107 -9.33 10.64 -3.41
C MET A 107 -8.73 11.38 -4.60
N LYS A 108 -9.46 11.52 -5.72
CA LYS A 108 -9.02 12.40 -6.80
C LYS A 108 -8.97 13.83 -6.30
N TRP A 109 -7.77 14.36 -6.12
CA TRP A 109 -7.58 15.80 -6.02
C TRP A 109 -8.00 16.38 -7.37
N GLU A 110 -8.92 17.35 -7.38
CA GLU A 110 -9.38 17.99 -8.63
C GLU A 110 -8.20 18.54 -9.46
N ASN A 111 -7.10 18.90 -8.79
CA ASN A 111 -5.88 19.42 -9.39
C ASN A 111 -4.89 18.34 -9.89
N GLY A 112 -5.10 17.06 -9.57
CA GLY A 112 -4.16 15.96 -9.88
C GLY A 112 -4.42 15.25 -11.22
N VAL A 113 -5.59 15.47 -11.83
CA VAL A 113 -6.00 14.74 -13.05
C VAL A 113 -5.09 15.03 -14.25
N GLU A 114 -4.64 16.28 -14.40
CA GLU A 114 -3.75 16.65 -15.51
C GLU A 114 -2.39 15.95 -15.42
N GLU A 115 -1.78 15.93 -14.24
CA GLU A 115 -0.50 15.27 -14.02
C GLU A 115 -0.62 13.74 -14.15
N ASN A 116 -1.72 13.17 -13.63
CA ASN A 116 -2.06 11.76 -13.83
C ASN A 116 -2.16 11.38 -15.31
N LEU A 117 -2.77 12.24 -16.14
CA LEU A 117 -2.86 12.00 -17.57
C LEU A 117 -1.49 12.04 -18.26
N LYS A 118 -0.61 12.98 -17.87
CA LYS A 118 0.77 13.00 -18.39
C LYS A 118 1.52 11.73 -18.03
N GLU A 119 1.34 11.22 -16.83
CA GLU A 119 1.97 9.97 -16.40
C GLU A 119 1.42 8.74 -17.12
N TRP A 120 0.10 8.69 -17.37
CA TRP A 120 -0.50 7.65 -18.20
C TRP A 120 0.07 7.70 -19.63
N GLU A 121 0.19 8.88 -20.25
CA GLU A 121 0.74 9.04 -21.59
C GLU A 121 2.21 8.59 -21.68
N LYS A 122 3.04 8.91 -20.67
CA LYS A 122 4.42 8.41 -20.58
C LYS A 122 4.46 6.88 -20.51
N SER A 123 3.58 6.27 -19.72
CA SER A 123 3.46 4.81 -19.62
C SER A 123 3.04 4.19 -20.96
N ASP A 124 2.03 4.75 -21.62
CA ASP A 124 1.52 4.26 -22.91
C ASP A 124 2.57 4.37 -24.03
N GLN A 125 3.35 5.46 -24.04
CA GLN A 125 4.46 5.62 -24.98
C GLN A 125 5.58 4.60 -24.75
N LEU A 126 5.93 4.32 -23.48
CA LEU A 126 6.91 3.29 -23.15
C LEU A 126 6.44 1.91 -23.60
N THR A 127 5.17 1.56 -23.32
CA THR A 127 4.59 0.29 -23.77
C THR A 127 4.67 0.14 -25.28
N LYS A 128 4.23 1.15 -26.05
CA LYS A 128 4.30 1.13 -27.52
C LYS A 128 5.74 0.98 -28.04
N SER A 129 6.71 1.63 -27.39
CA SER A 129 8.12 1.49 -27.73
C SER A 129 8.63 0.05 -27.54
N ILE A 130 8.25 -0.60 -26.43
CA ILE A 130 8.60 -1.99 -26.14
C ILE A 130 7.91 -2.95 -27.13
N GLU A 131 6.64 -2.74 -27.43
CA GLU A 131 5.89 -3.54 -28.42
C GLU A 131 6.55 -3.47 -29.80
N GLN A 132 6.95 -2.27 -30.23
CA GLN A 132 7.64 -2.07 -31.49
C GLN A 132 9.02 -2.75 -31.50
N ALA A 133 9.79 -2.63 -30.42
CA ALA A 133 11.09 -3.30 -30.28
C ALA A 133 10.94 -4.84 -30.32
N ALA A 134 9.92 -5.38 -29.66
CA ALA A 134 9.61 -6.81 -29.68
C ALA A 134 9.24 -7.28 -31.09
N ALA A 135 8.36 -6.56 -31.79
CA ALA A 135 7.98 -6.87 -33.17
C ALA A 135 9.19 -6.88 -34.12
N ASN A 136 10.08 -5.87 -34.00
CA ASN A 136 11.31 -5.79 -34.81
C ASN A 136 12.26 -6.97 -34.59
N LYS A 137 12.22 -7.60 -33.41
CA LYS A 137 13.03 -8.77 -33.04
C LYS A 137 12.32 -10.11 -33.25
N GLY A 138 11.13 -10.09 -33.85
CA GLY A 138 10.32 -11.28 -34.08
C GLY A 138 9.79 -11.91 -32.79
N VAL A 139 9.73 -11.15 -31.69
CA VAL A 139 9.15 -11.61 -30.42
C VAL A 139 7.64 -11.39 -30.46
N ASN A 140 6.87 -12.47 -30.34
CA ASN A 140 5.41 -12.39 -30.28
C ASN A 140 4.94 -12.03 -28.86
N ILE A 141 4.55 -10.78 -28.67
CA ILE A 141 4.04 -10.26 -27.38
C ILE A 141 2.69 -10.87 -26.95
N ASN A 142 1.97 -11.55 -27.86
CA ASN A 142 0.71 -12.22 -27.55
C ASN A 142 0.91 -13.68 -27.10
N ALA A 143 2.16 -14.15 -27.05
CA ALA A 143 2.53 -15.47 -26.57
C ALA A 143 3.24 -15.38 -25.21
N ALA A 144 3.35 -16.51 -24.52
CA ALA A 144 4.14 -16.57 -23.29
C ALA A 144 5.60 -16.16 -23.56
N VAL A 145 6.14 -15.30 -22.69
CA VAL A 145 7.52 -14.84 -22.77
C VAL A 145 8.46 -15.99 -22.37
N THR A 146 9.47 -16.26 -23.18
CA THR A 146 10.54 -17.24 -22.90
C THR A 146 11.82 -16.52 -22.43
N GLU A 147 12.75 -17.24 -21.82
CA GLU A 147 14.08 -16.70 -21.48
C GLU A 147 14.79 -16.13 -22.72
N GLU A 148 14.70 -16.81 -23.86
CA GLU A 148 15.23 -16.33 -25.15
C GLU A 148 14.59 -15.00 -25.57
N ASN A 149 13.28 -14.81 -25.34
CA ASN A 149 12.60 -13.54 -25.60
C ASN A 149 13.14 -12.43 -24.68
N ILE A 150 13.39 -12.74 -23.39
CA ILE A 150 13.96 -11.80 -22.43
C ILE A 150 15.37 -11.39 -22.86
N GLU A 151 16.22 -12.35 -23.22
CA GLU A 151 17.58 -12.07 -23.71
C GLU A 151 17.57 -11.17 -24.94
N LYS A 152 16.75 -11.51 -25.94
CA LYS A 152 16.58 -10.70 -27.16
C LYS A 152 16.19 -9.26 -26.84
N LEU A 153 15.27 -9.05 -25.92
CA LEU A 153 14.78 -7.71 -25.56
C LEU A 153 15.79 -6.95 -24.68
N SER A 154 16.41 -7.61 -23.71
CA SER A 154 17.34 -7.03 -22.73
C SER A 154 18.59 -6.41 -23.34
N ALA A 155 18.97 -6.83 -24.56
CA ALA A 155 20.11 -6.30 -25.30
C ALA A 155 19.87 -4.89 -25.90
N ASP A 156 18.62 -4.38 -25.92
CA ASP A 156 18.34 -3.02 -26.40
C ASP A 156 18.36 -1.99 -25.28
N ALA A 157 18.82 -0.78 -25.63
CA ALA A 157 18.67 0.44 -24.82
C ALA A 157 17.20 0.87 -24.59
N VAL A 158 16.23 0.19 -25.23
CA VAL A 158 14.79 0.46 -25.09
C VAL A 158 14.24 -0.11 -23.77
N THR A 159 14.81 -1.21 -23.27
CA THR A 159 14.55 -1.68 -21.90
C THR A 159 15.51 -0.96 -20.96
N PRO A 160 15.05 -0.01 -20.13
CA PRO A 160 15.95 0.68 -19.23
C PRO A 160 16.51 -0.35 -18.25
N LYS A 161 17.84 -0.41 -18.14
CA LYS A 161 18.50 -1.30 -17.19
C LYS A 161 17.98 -0.99 -15.79
N ALA A 162 17.27 -1.95 -15.21
CA ALA A 162 16.78 -1.79 -13.87
C ALA A 162 17.93 -2.02 -12.89
N SER A 163 18.06 -1.12 -11.91
CA SER A 163 19.03 -1.25 -10.81
C SER A 163 18.35 -0.84 -9.52
N GLY A 164 18.62 -1.56 -8.46
CA GLY A 164 17.95 -1.36 -7.20
C GLY A 164 18.69 -2.02 -6.07
N ILE A 165 18.38 -1.60 -4.86
CA ILE A 165 18.90 -2.19 -3.63
C ILE A 165 17.74 -2.37 -2.66
N THR A 166 17.84 -3.43 -1.86
CA THR A 166 16.96 -3.70 -0.72
C THR A 166 17.82 -3.80 0.52
N LEU A 167 17.34 -3.20 1.60
CA LEU A 167 17.94 -3.32 2.92
C LEU A 167 17.46 -4.61 3.59
N PRO A 168 18.30 -5.30 4.37
CA PRO A 168 17.95 -6.56 5.03
C PRO A 168 17.12 -6.29 6.31
N VAL A 169 15.99 -5.59 6.16
CA VAL A 169 15.07 -5.31 7.27
C VAL A 169 14.17 -6.52 7.54
N THR A 170 13.84 -6.75 8.80
CA THR A 170 12.88 -7.78 9.20
C THR A 170 11.46 -7.33 8.85
N LYS A 171 10.69 -8.14 8.11
CA LYS A 171 9.27 -7.84 7.89
C LYS A 171 8.48 -7.97 9.20
N ARG A 172 7.77 -6.91 9.58
CA ARG A 172 6.79 -6.92 10.67
C ARG A 172 5.40 -6.60 10.12
N GLY A 173 4.47 -7.54 10.28
CA GLY A 173 3.04 -7.27 10.09
C GLY A 173 2.48 -6.53 11.30
N GLN A 174 1.38 -5.80 11.12
CA GLN A 174 0.67 -5.18 12.24
C GLN A 174 -0.01 -6.25 13.09
N GLU A 175 0.13 -6.20 14.40
CA GLU A 175 -0.45 -7.17 15.35
C GLU A 175 -1.94 -6.89 15.63
N ASN A 176 -2.37 -5.67 15.33
CA ASN A 176 -3.74 -5.18 15.51
C ASN A 176 -4.13 -4.28 14.31
N ASP A 177 -5.42 -4.06 14.06
CA ASP A 177 -5.93 -3.34 12.89
C ASP A 177 -5.51 -1.85 12.83
N VAL A 178 -5.16 -1.25 13.97
CA VAL A 178 -4.67 0.14 14.05
C VAL A 178 -3.15 0.29 14.19
N TYR A 179 -2.38 -0.81 14.17
CA TYR A 179 -0.93 -0.82 14.48
C TYR A 179 0.01 -0.70 13.28
N CYS A 180 -0.47 -0.24 12.12
CA CYS A 180 0.40 -0.06 10.95
C CYS A 180 1.63 0.80 11.24
N GLY A 181 1.46 1.95 11.93
CA GLY A 181 2.57 2.81 12.34
C GLY A 181 3.51 2.13 13.35
N CYS A 182 2.95 1.40 14.32
CA CYS A 182 3.72 0.67 15.32
C CYS A 182 4.62 -0.40 14.69
N ALA A 183 4.12 -1.15 13.70
CA ALA A 183 4.90 -2.15 12.96
C ALA A 183 6.07 -1.52 12.18
N CYS A 184 5.86 -0.35 11.57
CA CYS A 184 6.93 0.40 10.90
C CYS A 184 7.98 0.90 11.89
N CYS A 185 7.56 1.52 13.00
CA CYS A 185 8.43 1.96 14.09
C CYS A 185 9.26 0.81 14.68
N GLN A 186 8.64 -0.36 14.89
CA GLN A 186 9.30 -1.56 15.39
C GLN A 186 10.42 -2.01 14.44
N THR A 187 10.11 -2.11 13.13
CA THR A 187 11.09 -2.51 12.12
C THR A 187 12.26 -1.53 12.04
N ILE A 188 11.98 -0.22 12.10
CA ILE A 188 13.02 0.82 12.11
C ILE A 188 13.88 0.76 13.37
N GLY A 189 13.26 0.59 14.55
CA GLY A 189 13.96 0.46 15.81
C GLY A 189 14.95 -0.71 15.81
N GLU A 190 14.50 -1.88 15.34
CA GLU A 190 15.35 -3.06 15.20
C GLU A 190 16.51 -2.82 14.24
N TYR A 191 16.23 -2.22 13.07
CA TYR A 191 17.24 -2.09 12.01
C TYR A 191 18.23 -0.95 12.22
N ILE A 192 17.76 0.26 12.55
CA ILE A 192 18.62 1.45 12.69
C ILE A 192 19.26 1.50 14.08
N CYS A 193 18.54 1.08 15.12
CA CYS A 193 18.93 1.33 16.50
C CYS A 193 19.34 0.08 17.28
N ASP A 194 19.13 -1.12 16.72
CA ASP A 194 19.24 -2.40 17.47
C ASP A 194 18.34 -2.41 18.72
N ILE A 195 17.15 -1.82 18.61
CA ILE A 195 16.17 -1.71 19.70
C ILE A 195 14.88 -2.41 19.31
N TYR A 196 14.56 -3.46 20.05
CA TYR A 196 13.26 -4.13 19.95
C TYR A 196 12.27 -3.57 20.98
N ARG A 197 11.09 -3.15 20.50
CA ARG A 197 9.91 -2.82 21.32
C ARG A 197 8.68 -3.49 20.72
N THR A 198 7.75 -3.92 21.56
CA THR A 198 6.47 -4.49 21.11
C THR A 198 5.61 -3.40 20.47
N GLN A 199 4.66 -3.78 19.61
CA GLN A 199 3.77 -2.79 18.99
C GLN A 199 2.88 -2.10 20.02
N ASP A 200 2.45 -2.81 21.08
CA ASP A 200 1.76 -2.22 22.24
C ASP A 200 2.61 -1.15 22.94
N TYR A 201 3.89 -1.42 23.19
CA TYR A 201 4.78 -0.43 23.82
C TYR A 201 4.91 0.84 22.96
N ILE A 202 5.01 0.65 21.65
CA ILE A 202 5.13 1.77 20.71
C ILE A 202 3.82 2.55 20.64
N TYR A 203 2.68 1.86 20.71
CA TYR A 203 1.36 2.49 20.74
C TYR A 203 1.21 3.34 22.01
N ASP A 204 1.45 2.76 23.18
CA ASP A 204 1.37 3.42 24.49
C ASP A 204 2.42 4.52 24.73
N PHE A 205 3.43 4.63 23.86
CA PHE A 205 4.53 5.56 24.04
C PHE A 205 4.03 7.01 24.18
N GLN A 206 3.00 7.37 23.42
CA GLN A 206 2.30 8.63 23.64
C GLN A 206 1.22 8.39 24.70
N GLU A 207 1.27 9.12 25.81
CA GLU A 207 0.46 8.87 27.02
C GLU A 207 -1.07 8.90 26.81
N TRP A 208 -1.56 9.35 25.65
CA TRP A 208 -2.98 9.35 25.28
C TRP A 208 -3.43 8.10 24.50
N HIS A 209 -2.52 7.21 24.13
CA HIS A 209 -2.83 5.89 23.59
C HIS A 209 -2.81 4.84 24.69
N ASP A 210 -3.75 3.89 24.62
CA ASP A 210 -3.85 2.75 25.54
C ASP A 210 -4.17 1.49 24.73
N HIS A 211 -3.24 0.54 24.65
CA HIS A 211 -3.45 -0.73 23.95
C HIS A 211 -4.64 -1.55 24.49
N ASN A 212 -5.09 -1.30 25.74
CA ASN A 212 -6.27 -1.95 26.30
C ASN A 212 -7.59 -1.28 25.88
N ASN A 213 -7.50 -0.08 25.28
CA ASN A 213 -8.64 0.71 24.84
C ASN A 213 -8.31 1.48 23.55
N LEU A 214 -8.17 0.72 22.47
CA LEU A 214 -7.75 1.22 21.17
C LEU A 214 -8.65 2.35 20.65
N SER A 215 -8.03 3.47 20.29
CA SER A 215 -8.70 4.65 19.75
C SER A 215 -7.94 5.19 18.55
N GLY A 216 -8.08 4.51 17.41
CA GLY A 216 -7.39 4.84 16.17
C GLY A 216 -5.90 4.48 16.18
N GLY A 217 -5.24 4.66 15.03
CA GLY A 217 -3.81 4.39 14.88
C GLY A 217 -2.93 5.58 15.24
N LEU A 218 -1.61 5.40 15.14
CA LEU A 218 -0.66 6.50 15.31
C LEU A 218 -0.89 7.60 14.27
N SER A 219 -0.78 8.86 14.70
CA SER A 219 -0.61 9.99 13.78
C SER A 219 0.84 10.11 13.28
N ILE A 220 1.07 10.94 12.26
CA ILE A 220 2.44 11.25 11.79
C ILE A 220 3.30 11.78 12.93
N SER A 221 2.76 12.72 13.73
CA SER A 221 3.47 13.29 14.88
C SER A 221 3.80 12.25 15.95
N ASP A 222 2.95 11.24 16.14
CA ASP A 222 3.20 10.19 17.14
C ASP A 222 4.40 9.32 16.73
N ALA A 223 4.43 8.92 15.45
CA ALA A 223 5.53 8.13 14.88
C ALA A 223 6.84 8.93 14.82
N VAL A 224 6.79 10.19 14.39
CA VAL A 224 7.94 11.12 14.45
C VAL A 224 8.43 11.26 15.88
N GLY A 225 7.52 11.48 16.84
CA GLY A 225 7.84 11.60 18.26
C GLY A 225 8.57 10.38 18.79
N TYR A 226 8.01 9.18 18.59
CA TYR A 226 8.65 7.92 19.01
C TYR A 226 10.06 7.75 18.45
N CYS A 227 10.25 8.02 17.15
CA CYS A 227 11.55 7.95 16.50
C CYS A 227 12.53 9.02 17.03
N TYR A 228 12.04 10.23 17.30
CA TYR A 228 12.83 11.39 17.71
C TYR A 228 13.29 11.34 19.18
N TYR A 229 12.39 11.03 20.11
CA TYR A 229 12.66 11.12 21.55
C TYR A 229 13.78 10.18 21.98
N THR A 230 14.52 10.58 23.01
CA THR A 230 15.69 9.82 23.46
C THR A 230 15.31 8.45 24.01
N GLN A 231 16.27 7.52 24.00
CA GLN A 231 16.07 6.18 24.58
C GLN A 231 15.75 6.24 26.09
N GLN A 232 16.23 7.26 26.80
CA GLN A 232 15.92 7.50 28.21
C GLN A 232 14.45 7.92 28.42
N GLN A 233 13.86 8.59 27.43
CA GLN A 233 12.44 8.92 27.37
C GLN A 233 11.61 7.76 26.80
N GLY A 234 12.24 6.67 26.37
CA GLY A 234 11.58 5.50 25.80
C GLY A 234 11.47 5.46 24.28
N GLY A 235 11.97 6.48 23.56
CA GLY A 235 11.99 6.55 22.09
C GLY A 235 13.27 5.97 21.46
N LEU A 236 13.50 6.23 20.16
CA LEU A 236 14.65 5.68 19.42
C LEU A 236 15.91 6.56 19.44
N GLY A 237 15.78 7.85 19.75
CA GLY A 237 16.88 8.82 19.80
C GLY A 237 17.37 9.33 18.45
N GLN A 238 16.60 9.15 17.38
CA GLN A 238 16.93 9.57 16.03
C GLN A 238 16.51 11.03 15.82
N ARG A 239 17.25 11.97 16.42
CA ARG A 239 16.83 13.39 16.47
C ARG A 239 16.84 14.14 15.12
N GLY A 240 17.36 13.51 14.07
CA GLY A 240 17.24 14.02 12.70
C GLY A 240 15.94 13.60 12.02
N THR A 241 15.03 12.92 12.72
CA THR A 241 13.75 12.45 12.16
C THR A 241 12.86 13.62 11.75
N ASP A 242 12.36 13.56 10.52
CA ASP A 242 11.47 14.55 9.92
C ASP A 242 10.38 13.90 9.05
N ASP A 243 9.23 14.57 8.95
CA ASP A 243 8.19 14.24 7.98
C ASP A 243 8.36 15.05 6.69
N ASP A 244 8.13 14.40 5.54
CA ASP A 244 8.23 14.98 4.21
C ASP A 244 6.94 14.79 3.43
N TYR A 245 6.47 15.86 2.79
CA TYR A 245 5.29 15.87 1.92
C TYR A 245 5.65 16.16 0.46
N THR A 246 6.94 16.27 0.14
CA THR A 246 7.40 16.53 -1.24
C THR A 246 7.47 15.26 -2.08
N LEU A 247 7.65 14.10 -1.44
CA LEU A 247 7.59 12.76 -2.04
C LEU A 247 8.62 12.53 -3.16
N SER A 248 9.75 13.22 -3.05
CA SER A 248 10.85 13.18 -4.00
C SER A 248 11.44 11.77 -4.17
N SER A 249 11.47 11.27 -5.41
CA SER A 249 12.09 9.97 -5.73
C SER A 249 13.60 9.98 -5.47
N MET A 250 14.25 11.14 -5.60
CA MET A 250 15.68 11.29 -5.33
C MET A 250 15.98 11.14 -3.84
N ASP A 251 15.12 11.68 -2.98
CA ASP A 251 15.29 11.56 -1.53
C ASP A 251 15.03 10.13 -1.06
N ALA A 252 14.02 9.46 -1.61
CA ALA A 252 13.81 8.02 -1.36
C ALA A 252 15.05 7.19 -1.73
N VAL A 253 15.63 7.40 -2.91
CA VAL A 253 16.87 6.72 -3.35
C VAL A 253 18.05 7.07 -2.42
N GLY A 254 18.18 8.34 -2.03
CA GLY A 254 19.22 8.81 -1.14
C GLY A 254 19.17 8.16 0.24
N GLU A 255 17.99 8.03 0.84
CA GLU A 255 17.80 7.40 2.15
C GLU A 255 18.18 5.93 2.13
N ILE A 256 17.69 5.17 1.14
CA ILE A 256 18.01 3.75 1.02
C ILE A 256 19.52 3.55 0.77
N ASN A 257 20.16 4.37 -0.08
CA ASN A 257 21.61 4.30 -0.31
C ASN A 257 22.44 4.61 0.94
N ASN A 258 21.87 5.33 1.90
CA ASN A 258 22.49 5.57 3.20
C ASN A 258 22.09 4.54 4.26
N ASN A 259 21.54 3.38 3.87
CA ASN A 259 21.04 2.34 4.76
C ASN A 259 19.96 2.83 5.74
N ARG A 260 19.06 3.71 5.29
CA ARG A 260 17.97 4.22 6.12
C ARG A 260 16.62 3.86 5.49
N PRO A 261 15.94 2.81 5.97
CA PRO A 261 14.54 2.59 5.62
C PRO A 261 13.69 3.73 6.19
N PHE A 262 12.57 4.02 5.55
CA PHE A 262 11.71 5.14 5.94
C PHE A 262 10.24 4.75 5.86
N MET A 263 9.38 5.46 6.56
CA MET A 263 7.94 5.18 6.50
C MET A 263 7.35 5.90 5.28
N SER A 264 6.56 5.19 4.48
CA SER A 264 5.75 5.72 3.37
C SER A 264 4.28 5.63 3.77
N LEU A 265 3.58 6.76 3.74
CA LEU A 265 2.23 6.86 4.25
C LEU A 265 1.24 7.09 3.12
N ILE A 266 0.13 6.37 3.17
CA ILE A 266 -1.08 6.66 2.40
C ILE A 266 -2.18 7.05 3.39
N LYS A 267 -3.33 7.51 2.89
CA LYS A 267 -4.44 7.92 3.76
C LYS A 267 -4.83 6.80 4.73
N GLY A 268 -4.64 7.06 6.03
CA GLY A 268 -5.01 6.17 7.12
C GLY A 268 -4.14 4.91 7.28
N HIS A 269 -2.95 4.84 6.64
CA HIS A 269 -2.10 3.65 6.71
C HIS A 269 -0.61 3.96 6.56
N PHE A 270 0.20 3.36 7.43
CA PHE A 270 1.66 3.45 7.41
C PHE A 270 2.26 2.20 6.77
N ARG A 271 3.32 2.38 5.98
CA ARG A 271 4.08 1.31 5.34
C ARG A 271 5.56 1.62 5.45
N LEU A 272 6.43 0.63 5.25
CA LEU A 272 7.88 0.82 5.34
C LEU A 272 8.53 0.66 3.97
N CYS A 273 9.20 1.69 3.48
CA CYS A 273 10.10 1.58 2.35
C CYS A 273 11.46 1.05 2.81
N TYR A 274 11.86 -0.09 2.25
CA TYR A 274 13.12 -0.77 2.57
C TYR A 274 14.05 -0.92 1.36
N GLY A 275 13.66 -0.39 0.21
CA GLY A 275 14.45 -0.48 -1.00
C GLY A 275 13.88 0.36 -2.13
N TYR A 276 14.63 0.44 -3.22
CA TYR A 276 14.12 0.98 -4.47
C TYR A 276 14.54 0.15 -5.67
N LEU A 277 13.78 0.26 -6.75
CA LEU A 277 14.14 -0.18 -8.09
C LEU A 277 14.02 1.02 -9.03
N SER A 278 15.13 1.40 -9.66
CA SER A 278 15.17 2.45 -10.68
C SER A 278 15.30 1.82 -12.06
N SER A 279 14.44 2.24 -13.00
CA SER A 279 14.47 1.84 -14.40
C SER A 279 14.20 3.07 -15.27
N GLY A 280 15.27 3.66 -15.81
CA GLY A 280 15.18 4.90 -16.60
C GLY A 280 14.80 6.09 -15.72
N SER A 281 13.72 6.79 -16.07
CA SER A 281 13.16 7.89 -15.27
C SER A 281 12.20 7.43 -14.17
N LEU A 282 11.90 6.13 -14.10
CA LEU A 282 10.94 5.57 -13.16
C LEU A 282 11.67 5.02 -11.93
N VAL A 283 11.15 5.37 -10.75
CA VAL A 283 11.58 4.83 -9.46
C VAL A 283 10.40 4.12 -8.83
N TYR A 284 10.63 2.89 -8.40
CA TYR A 284 9.72 2.07 -7.64
C TYR A 284 10.29 1.88 -6.23
N MET A 285 9.41 1.79 -5.25
CA MET A 285 9.75 1.53 -3.85
C MET A 285 9.46 0.06 -3.54
N TYR A 286 10.42 -0.60 -2.89
CA TYR A 286 10.16 -1.86 -2.21
C TYR A 286 9.56 -1.54 -0.85
N ILE A 287 8.33 -1.97 -0.64
CA ILE A 287 7.52 -1.68 0.53
C ILE A 287 7.26 -2.96 1.32
N ILE A 288 7.38 -2.85 2.64
CA ILE A 288 6.73 -3.74 3.59
C ILE A 288 5.45 -3.07 4.01
N ASP A 289 4.32 -3.63 3.58
CA ASP A 289 3.02 -3.24 4.05
C ASP A 289 2.69 -4.04 5.32
N PRO A 290 2.37 -3.38 6.46
CA PRO A 290 1.98 -4.08 7.67
C PRO A 290 0.72 -4.96 7.52
N LYS A 291 -0.12 -4.73 6.49
CA LYS A 291 -1.28 -5.56 6.18
C LYS A 291 -0.91 -6.78 5.33
N PRO A 292 -1.64 -7.90 5.52
CA PRO A 292 -2.76 -8.08 6.45
C PRO A 292 -2.29 -8.30 7.91
N VAL A 293 -3.22 -8.11 8.85
CA VAL A 293 -2.95 -8.23 10.29
C VAL A 293 -2.31 -9.59 10.59
N GLY A 294 -1.21 -9.58 11.34
CA GLY A 294 -0.45 -10.75 11.77
C GLY A 294 0.63 -11.23 10.80
N SER A 295 0.65 -10.78 9.54
CA SER A 295 1.61 -11.31 8.55
C SER A 295 2.38 -10.24 7.77
N GLY A 296 1.71 -9.14 7.38
CA GLY A 296 2.28 -8.14 6.48
C GLY A 296 2.63 -8.70 5.10
N SER A 297 2.87 -7.82 4.13
CA SER A 297 3.18 -8.19 2.75
C SER A 297 4.35 -7.39 2.18
N TYR A 298 5.04 -7.98 1.21
CA TYR A 298 6.02 -7.27 0.40
C TYR A 298 5.35 -6.79 -0.86
N THR A 299 5.47 -5.50 -1.15
CA THR A 299 4.94 -4.90 -2.36
C THR A 299 6.00 -4.08 -3.08
N ILE A 300 5.90 -3.99 -4.40
CA ILE A 300 6.68 -3.05 -5.22
C ILE A 300 5.70 -2.08 -5.82
N GLU A 301 5.82 -0.80 -5.51
CA GLU A 301 4.94 0.24 -6.06
C GLU A 301 5.73 1.38 -6.67
N ARG A 302 5.09 2.18 -7.51
CA ARG A 302 5.73 3.36 -8.09
C ARG A 302 5.92 4.44 -7.01
N CYS A 303 7.09 5.06 -6.95
CA CYS A 303 7.39 6.15 -6.03
C CYS A 303 6.42 7.32 -6.23
N GLY A 304 5.78 7.80 -5.14
CA GLY A 304 4.75 8.84 -5.20
C GLY A 304 3.39 8.40 -5.77
N ALA A 305 3.21 7.11 -6.08
CA ALA A 305 1.92 6.59 -6.57
C ALA A 305 0.99 6.19 -5.41
N ASN A 306 -0.18 5.64 -5.73
CA ASN A 306 -1.16 5.10 -4.79
C ASN A 306 -1.65 6.10 -3.72
N ASN A 307 -1.57 7.39 -4.03
CA ASN A 307 -1.88 8.48 -3.11
C ASN A 307 -1.02 8.45 -1.84
N GLU A 308 0.28 8.18 -2.00
CA GLU A 308 1.26 8.50 -0.98
C GLU A 308 1.05 9.98 -0.57
N VAL A 309 0.91 10.23 0.73
CA VAL A 309 0.60 11.56 1.29
C VAL A 309 1.76 12.15 2.05
N ALA A 310 2.62 11.31 2.62
CA ALA A 310 3.75 11.74 3.43
C ALA A 310 4.80 10.62 3.54
N ARG A 311 5.99 11.00 3.98
CA ARG A 311 7.06 10.10 4.40
C ARG A 311 7.59 10.51 5.76
N ILE A 312 8.14 9.57 6.51
CA ILE A 312 8.90 9.85 7.73
C ILE A 312 10.31 9.31 7.53
N TYR A 313 11.27 10.21 7.43
CA TYR A 313 12.68 9.89 7.30
C TYR A 313 13.30 9.83 8.70
N VAL A 314 13.82 8.66 9.08
CA VAL A 314 14.39 8.44 10.42
C VAL A 314 15.91 8.54 10.34
N ARG A 315 16.45 9.63 10.88
CA ARG A 315 17.87 9.99 10.71
C ARG A 315 18.58 10.21 12.05
N PRO A 316 19.87 9.84 12.16
CA PRO A 316 20.69 10.21 13.29
C PRO A 316 20.87 11.74 13.38
N SER A 317 21.30 12.22 14.54
CA SER A 317 21.65 13.64 14.76
C SER A 317 22.90 14.07 13.99
#